data_AF-A0A2H6JV70-F1
#
_entry.id   AF-A0A2H6JV70-F1
#
_cell.length_a   1.000
_cell.length_b   1.000
_cell.length_c   1.000
_cell.angle_alpha   90.00
_cell.angle_beta   90.00
_cell.angle_gamma   90.00
#
_symmetry.space_group_name_H-M   'P 1'
#
loop_
_entity.id
_entity.type
_entity.pdbx_description
1 polymer ?
#
loop_
_entity_poly.entity_id
_entity_poly.type
_entity_poly.pdbx_seq_one_letter_code
_entity_poly.pdbx_strand_id
1 'polypeptide(L)'
;MLTIFGNKSEVEEESESGLGDFENKEDIEYNEDDYLRDEEIQEFLAEFKGGVPSFILRELENALAGRDITKLQFARIMDKVVTSYGGRYNTEKVVSGLSSKISLIESEFSDVKELTGNLNQLMGEVVDIKTELSELRGTVENLTRDLRLLFNFNMDLESYVEDVLGGHESERRD
;
A
#
# COMPACT_ATOMS: atom_id res chain seq x y z
N MET A 1 20.76 -20.81 -27.39
CA MET A 1 20.35 -22.06 -26.71
C MET A 1 20.44 -21.84 -25.22
N LEU A 2 19.30 -21.57 -24.57
CA LEU A 2 19.14 -21.69 -23.12
C LEU A 2 17.65 -21.93 -22.88
N THR A 3 17.34 -23.19 -22.66
CA THR A 3 16.00 -23.70 -22.34
C THR A 3 15.82 -23.60 -20.83
N ILE A 4 14.82 -22.85 -20.37
CA ILE A 4 14.42 -22.84 -18.96
C ILE A 4 12.99 -23.37 -18.86
N PHE A 5 12.87 -24.45 -18.08
CA PHE A 5 11.65 -25.19 -17.79
C PHE A 5 10.63 -24.31 -17.05
N GLY A 6 9.48 -24.06 -17.68
CA GLY A 6 8.29 -23.56 -17.01
C GLY A 6 7.55 -24.73 -16.37
N ASN A 7 7.63 -24.86 -15.05
CA ASN A 7 6.78 -25.76 -14.29
C ASN A 7 5.35 -25.21 -14.30
N LYS A 8 4.47 -26.00 -14.90
CA LYS A 8 3.02 -25.82 -14.97
C LYS A 8 2.41 -26.60 -13.82
N SER A 9 1.88 -25.91 -12.83
CA SER A 9 1.05 -26.49 -11.78
C SER A 9 0.24 -25.38 -11.13
N GLU A 10 -1.06 -25.37 -11.37
CA GLU A 10 -2.15 -25.08 -10.41
C GLU A 10 -3.46 -25.07 -11.20
N VAL A 11 -4.13 -26.22 -11.21
CA VAL A 11 -5.29 -26.55 -10.36
C VAL A 11 -6.52 -25.79 -10.85
N GLU A 12 -7.28 -26.50 -11.68
CA GLU A 12 -8.69 -26.23 -11.97
C GLU A 12 -9.46 -26.40 -10.65
N GLU A 13 -9.78 -25.29 -9.98
CA GLU A 13 -10.92 -25.25 -9.06
C GLU A 13 -12.16 -24.89 -9.87
N GLU A 14 -12.80 -25.92 -10.41
CA GLU A 14 -14.25 -25.89 -10.63
C GLU A 14 -14.93 -25.84 -9.26
N SER A 15 -15.01 -24.66 -8.66
CA SER A 15 -16.06 -24.40 -7.68
C SER A 15 -17.29 -23.98 -8.47
N GLU A 16 -18.17 -24.93 -8.75
CA GLU A 16 -19.57 -24.67 -9.04
C GLU A 16 -20.11 -23.77 -7.91
N SER A 17 -20.06 -22.46 -8.14
CA SER A 17 -20.89 -21.53 -7.41
C SER A 17 -22.31 -21.80 -7.88
N GLY A 18 -22.98 -22.70 -7.18
CA GLY A 18 -24.44 -22.74 -7.08
C GLY A 18 -24.91 -21.42 -6.47
N LEU A 19 -24.82 -20.35 -7.28
CA LEU A 19 -25.41 -19.05 -7.05
C LEU A 19 -26.92 -19.24 -7.12
N GLY A 20 -27.50 -19.61 -5.98
CA GLY A 20 -28.87 -19.24 -5.68
C GLY A 20 -28.88 -17.77 -5.32
N ASP A 21 -29.06 -16.92 -6.33
CA ASP A 21 -29.33 -15.49 -6.18
C ASP A 21 -30.52 -15.28 -5.22
N PHE A 22 -30.25 -14.91 -3.97
CA PHE A 22 -31.28 -14.41 -3.04
C PHE A 22 -31.66 -12.94 -3.31
N GLU A 23 -31.33 -12.39 -4.48
CA GLU A 23 -31.80 -11.07 -4.93
C GLU A 23 -33.14 -11.12 -5.71
N ASN A 24 -33.74 -12.30 -5.88
CA ASN A 24 -35.16 -12.42 -6.20
C ASN A 24 -35.92 -13.03 -5.02
N LYS A 25 -36.12 -12.24 -3.97
CA LYS A 25 -37.33 -12.43 -3.19
C LYS A 25 -38.48 -11.90 -4.06
N GLU A 26 -39.09 -12.80 -4.82
CA GLU A 26 -40.53 -12.69 -5.03
C GLU A 26 -41.13 -12.29 -3.69
N ASP A 27 -41.97 -11.26 -3.65
CA ASP A 27 -42.73 -10.91 -2.46
C ASP A 27 -43.54 -12.17 -2.08
N ILE A 28 -42.97 -13.03 -1.23
CA ILE A 28 -43.67 -14.18 -0.68
C ILE A 28 -44.74 -13.54 0.20
N GLU A 29 -45.94 -13.42 -0.37
CA GLU A 29 -47.13 -12.94 0.29
C GLU A 29 -47.50 -13.97 1.37
N TYR A 30 -46.87 -13.84 2.53
CA TYR A 30 -47.25 -14.62 3.70
C TYR A 30 -48.64 -14.16 4.12
N ASN A 31 -49.66 -14.95 3.80
CA ASN A 31 -50.99 -14.75 4.37
C ASN A 31 -50.87 -14.68 5.90
N GLU A 32 -51.46 -13.65 6.52
CA GLU A 32 -51.43 -13.48 7.98
C GLU A 32 -52.11 -14.64 8.73
N ASP A 33 -52.84 -15.50 8.02
CA ASP A 33 -53.56 -16.65 8.58
C ASP A 33 -52.78 -17.99 8.48
N ASP A 34 -51.56 -17.98 7.93
CA ASP A 34 -50.74 -19.18 7.76
C ASP A 34 -49.91 -19.45 9.03
N TYR A 35 -50.58 -20.08 10.01
CA TYR A 35 -49.96 -20.54 11.25
C TYR A 35 -49.02 -21.71 10.98
N LEU A 36 -47.84 -21.64 11.60
CA LEU A 36 -46.83 -22.68 11.56
C LEU A 36 -47.16 -23.78 12.56
N ARG A 37 -47.02 -25.02 12.11
CA ARG A 37 -46.97 -26.20 12.99
C ARG A 37 -45.59 -26.35 13.60
N ASP A 38 -45.52 -27.07 14.72
CA ASP A 38 -44.26 -27.34 15.41
C ASP A 38 -43.22 -28.02 14.48
N GLU A 39 -43.65 -28.89 13.56
CA GLU A 39 -42.74 -29.52 12.60
C GLU A 39 -42.15 -28.50 11.60
N GLU A 40 -42.96 -27.54 11.15
CA GLU A 40 -42.55 -26.49 10.20
C GLU A 40 -41.58 -25.53 10.88
N ILE A 41 -41.81 -25.20 12.16
CA ILE A 41 -40.89 -24.41 12.97
C ILE A 41 -39.52 -25.11 13.06
N GLN A 42 -39.50 -26.42 13.30
CA GLN A 42 -38.25 -27.19 13.37
C GLN A 42 -37.49 -27.20 12.03
N GLU A 43 -38.22 -27.37 10.93
CA GLU A 43 -37.64 -27.33 9.58
C GLU A 43 -37.01 -25.95 9.29
N PHE A 44 -37.73 -24.87 9.56
CA PHE A 44 -37.20 -23.52 9.40
C PHE A 44 -35.99 -23.25 10.30
N LEU A 45 -36.01 -23.68 11.57
CA LEU A 45 -34.86 -23.50 12.47
C LEU A 45 -33.61 -24.28 12.01
N ALA A 46 -33.79 -25.37 11.26
CA ALA A 46 -32.68 -26.15 10.71
C ALA A 46 -31.87 -25.38 9.67
N GLU A 47 -32.50 -24.47 8.91
CA GLU A 47 -31.83 -23.62 7.91
C GLU A 47 -30.79 -22.68 8.54
N PHE A 48 -30.96 -22.34 9.81
CA PHE A 48 -30.07 -21.42 10.53
C PHE A 48 -28.94 -22.14 11.29
N LYS A 49 -28.84 -23.47 11.17
CA LYS A 49 -27.75 -24.24 11.76
C LYS A 49 -26.41 -23.80 11.14
N GLY A 50 -25.48 -23.39 12.00
CA GLY A 50 -24.15 -22.89 11.59
C GLY A 50 -24.03 -21.37 11.63
N GLY A 51 -25.13 -20.64 11.38
CA GLY A 51 -25.22 -19.19 11.54
C GLY A 51 -25.59 -18.76 12.95
N VAL A 52 -26.54 -19.46 13.58
CA VAL A 52 -27.00 -19.20 14.96
C VAL A 52 -26.52 -20.31 15.90
N PRO A 53 -26.03 -19.99 17.11
CA PRO A 53 -25.62 -21.01 18.08
C PRO A 53 -26.74 -22.01 18.40
N SER A 54 -26.43 -23.31 18.41
CA SER A 54 -27.44 -24.38 18.57
C SER A 54 -28.25 -24.29 19.87
N PHE A 55 -27.69 -23.71 20.94
CA PHE A 55 -28.44 -23.51 22.19
C PHE A 55 -29.54 -22.47 22.04
N ILE A 56 -29.34 -21.42 21.23
CA ILE A 56 -30.33 -20.39 20.91
C ILE A 56 -31.44 -21.00 20.07
N LEU A 57 -31.09 -21.79 19.05
CA LEU A 57 -32.09 -22.47 18.20
C LEU A 57 -32.97 -23.40 19.04
N ARG A 58 -32.38 -24.17 19.97
CA ARG A 58 -33.12 -25.05 20.88
C ARG A 58 -33.98 -24.29 21.88
N GLU A 59 -33.48 -23.20 22.44
CA GLU A 59 -34.25 -22.36 23.36
C GLU A 59 -35.44 -21.70 22.64
N LEU A 60 -35.22 -21.26 21.40
CA LEU A 60 -36.25 -20.70 20.56
C LEU A 60 -37.31 -21.73 20.18
N GLU A 61 -36.90 -22.93 19.76
CA GLU A 61 -37.80 -24.06 19.51
C GLU A 61 -38.71 -24.33 20.71
N ASN A 62 -38.13 -24.48 21.90
CA ASN A 62 -38.89 -24.70 23.14
C ASN A 62 -39.81 -23.51 23.50
N ALA A 63 -39.39 -22.28 23.20
CA ALA A 63 -40.18 -21.09 23.48
C ALA A 63 -41.37 -20.91 22.54
N LEU A 64 -41.26 -21.42 21.30
CA LEU A 64 -42.30 -21.34 20.27
C LEU A 64 -43.20 -22.58 20.21
N ALA A 65 -42.76 -23.71 20.78
CA ALA A 65 -43.51 -24.96 20.80
C ALA A 65 -44.94 -24.78 21.33
N GLY A 66 -45.92 -25.27 20.55
CA GLY A 66 -47.34 -25.19 20.87
C GLY A 66 -47.93 -23.78 20.88
N ARG A 67 -47.24 -22.78 20.30
CA ARG A 67 -47.78 -21.43 20.11
C ARG A 67 -48.28 -21.25 18.68
N ASP A 68 -49.43 -20.62 18.56
CA ASP A 68 -49.97 -20.17 17.28
C ASP A 68 -49.14 -18.98 16.77
N ILE A 69 -48.17 -19.27 15.91
CA ILE A 69 -47.28 -18.29 15.30
C ILE A 69 -47.42 -18.33 13.79
N THR A 70 -47.60 -17.18 13.18
CA THR A 70 -47.65 -17.04 11.72
C THR A 70 -46.24 -17.04 11.14
N LYS A 71 -46.10 -17.42 9.86
CA LYS A 71 -44.83 -17.33 9.12
C LYS A 71 -44.18 -15.95 9.21
N LEU A 72 -44.98 -14.88 9.12
CA LEU A 72 -44.49 -13.51 9.23
C LEU A 72 -43.96 -13.18 10.63
N GLN A 73 -44.64 -13.64 11.68
CA GLN A 73 -44.16 -13.49 13.05
C GLN A 73 -42.87 -14.26 13.29
N PHE A 74 -42.78 -15.49 12.79
CA PHE A 74 -41.57 -16.30 12.87
C PHE A 74 -40.39 -15.63 12.14
N ALA A 75 -40.59 -15.12 10.92
CA ALA A 75 -39.57 -14.39 10.17
C ALA A 75 -39.04 -13.17 10.94
N ARG A 76 -39.94 -12.39 11.57
CA ARG A 76 -39.55 -11.24 12.42
C ARG A 76 -38.77 -11.65 13.66
N ILE A 77 -39.11 -12.79 14.27
CA ILE A 77 -38.39 -13.35 15.42
C ILE A 77 -36.98 -13.78 14.96
N MET A 78 -36.88 -14.49 13.85
CA MET A 78 -35.61 -14.96 13.30
C MET A 78 -34.70 -13.82 12.86
N ASP A 79 -35.23 -12.77 12.25
CA ASP A 79 -34.46 -11.57 11.88
C ASP A 79 -33.76 -10.96 13.11
N LYS A 80 -34.46 -10.85 14.24
CA LYS A 80 -33.88 -10.38 15.49
C LYS A 80 -32.83 -11.35 16.05
N VAL A 81 -33.09 -12.65 16.01
CA VAL A 81 -32.18 -13.68 16.53
C VAL A 81 -30.90 -13.73 15.70
N VAL A 82 -31.01 -13.70 14.37
CA VAL A 82 -29.85 -13.64 13.45
C VAL A 82 -29.12 -12.32 13.61
N THR A 83 -29.80 -11.20 13.78
CA THR A 83 -29.14 -9.91 14.04
C THR A 83 -28.39 -9.91 15.38
N SER A 84 -28.93 -10.57 16.40
CA SER A 84 -28.36 -10.57 17.76
C SER A 84 -27.25 -11.62 17.94
N TYR A 85 -27.37 -12.77 17.27
CA TYR A 85 -26.52 -13.94 17.51
C TYR A 85 -25.87 -14.52 16.24
N GLY A 86 -26.34 -14.13 15.06
CA GLY A 86 -25.84 -14.54 13.74
C GLY A 86 -24.52 -13.89 13.36
N GLY A 87 -23.63 -13.70 14.34
CA GLY A 87 -22.36 -12.97 14.19
C GLY A 87 -21.46 -13.53 13.09
N ARG A 88 -21.63 -14.80 12.69
CA ARG A 88 -20.78 -15.46 11.69
C ARG A 88 -20.80 -14.79 10.32
N TYR A 89 -21.97 -14.35 9.86
CA TYR A 89 -22.13 -13.67 8.55
C TYR A 89 -21.54 -12.26 8.53
N ASN A 90 -21.50 -11.58 9.67
CA ASN A 90 -20.88 -10.24 9.78
C ASN A 90 -19.37 -10.33 10.03
N THR A 91 -18.90 -11.36 10.75
CA THR A 91 -17.47 -11.51 11.02
C THR A 91 -16.68 -11.81 9.77
N GLU A 92 -17.18 -12.64 8.85
CA GLU A 92 -16.46 -12.98 7.62
C GLU A 92 -16.30 -11.76 6.70
N LYS A 93 -17.34 -10.95 6.55
CA LYS A 93 -17.28 -9.68 5.79
C LYS A 93 -16.34 -8.66 6.43
N VAL A 94 -16.32 -8.57 7.76
CA VAL A 94 -15.39 -7.70 8.48
C VAL A 94 -13.96 -8.20 8.31
N VAL A 95 -13.73 -9.50 8.46
CA VAL A 95 -12.40 -10.12 8.31
C VAL A 95 -11.88 -9.96 6.89
N SER A 96 -12.71 -10.20 5.86
CA SER A 96 -12.30 -9.99 4.47
C SER A 96 -11.98 -8.52 4.19
N GLY A 97 -12.82 -7.60 4.67
CA GLY A 97 -12.56 -6.16 4.54
C GLY A 97 -11.30 -5.69 5.28
N LEU A 98 -11.01 -6.25 6.45
CA LEU A 98 -9.76 -5.99 7.18
C LEU A 98 -8.55 -6.59 6.45
N SER A 99 -8.67 -7.81 5.93
CA SER A 99 -7.62 -8.47 5.15
C SER A 99 -7.23 -7.63 3.93
N SER A 100 -8.21 -7.15 3.15
CA SER A 100 -7.94 -6.26 2.02
C SER A 100 -7.24 -4.97 2.43
N LYS A 101 -7.63 -4.36 3.56
CA LYS A 101 -6.97 -3.17 4.09
C LYS A 101 -5.53 -3.44 4.53
N ILE A 102 -5.28 -4.60 5.15
CA ILE A 102 -3.92 -5.01 5.54
C ILE A 102 -3.04 -5.17 4.29
N SER A 103 -3.52 -5.85 3.26
CA SER A 103 -2.76 -6.00 2.01
C SER A 103 -2.44 -4.66 1.33
N LEU A 104 -3.38 -3.70 1.36
CA LEU A 104 -3.13 -2.34 0.87
C LEU A 104 -2.01 -1.64 1.68
N ILE A 105 -2.08 -1.73 3.01
CA ILE A 105 -1.05 -1.16 3.90
C ILE A 105 0.32 -1.81 3.66
N GLU A 106 0.37 -3.12 3.46
CA GLU A 106 1.62 -3.83 3.15
C GLU A 106 2.24 -3.36 1.84
N SER A 107 1.42 -3.12 0.82
CA SER A 107 1.87 -2.54 -0.46
C SER A 107 2.43 -1.13 -0.26
N GLU A 108 1.68 -0.25 0.41
CA GLU A 108 2.13 1.12 0.69
C GLU A 108 3.43 1.15 1.50
N PHE A 109 3.60 0.21 2.43
CA PHE A 109 4.83 0.10 3.22
C PHE A 109 6.04 -0.32 2.35
N SER A 110 5.82 -1.17 1.35
CA SER A 110 6.84 -1.53 0.37
C SER A 110 7.30 -0.31 -0.44
N ASP A 111 6.37 0.51 -0.90
CA ASP A 111 6.66 1.73 -1.66
C ASP A 111 7.46 2.73 -0.82
N VAL A 112 7.10 2.91 0.46
CA VAL A 112 7.85 3.77 1.39
C VAL A 112 9.28 3.28 1.59
N LYS A 113 9.49 1.96 1.66
CA LYS A 113 10.83 1.37 1.79
C LYS A 113 11.68 1.62 0.55
N GLU A 114 11.10 1.50 -0.64
CA GLU A 114 11.79 1.81 -1.90
C GLU A 114 12.18 3.28 -1.98
N LEU A 115 11.25 4.19 -1.67
CA LEU A 115 11.51 5.63 -1.64
C LEU A 115 12.62 6.00 -0.64
N THR A 116 12.65 5.34 0.52
CA THR A 116 13.72 5.52 1.50
C THR A 116 15.08 5.08 0.94
N GLY A 117 15.12 3.97 0.20
CA GLY A 117 16.31 3.51 -0.51
C GLY A 117 16.81 4.55 -1.52
N ASN A 118 15.91 5.04 -2.37
CA ASN A 118 16.22 6.04 -3.39
C ASN A 118 16.72 7.36 -2.77
N LEU A 119 16.11 7.80 -1.66
CA LEU A 119 16.55 9.00 -0.95
C LEU A 119 17.98 8.86 -0.41
N ASN A 120 18.33 7.70 0.15
CA ASN A 120 19.68 7.44 0.66
C ASN A 120 20.72 7.44 -0.47
N GLN A 121 20.38 6.89 -1.64
CA GLN A 121 21.25 6.95 -2.81
C GLN A 121 21.49 8.40 -3.25
N LEU A 122 20.42 9.19 -3.38
CA LEU A 122 20.52 10.60 -3.77
C LEU A 122 21.35 11.41 -2.76
N MET A 123 21.21 11.13 -1.45
CA MET A 123 22.06 11.75 -0.44
C MET A 123 23.55 11.41 -0.63
N GLY A 124 23.86 10.18 -1.02
CA GLY A 124 25.22 9.77 -1.39
C GLY A 124 25.76 10.58 -2.58
N GLU A 125 24.99 10.65 -3.67
CA GLU A 125 25.35 11.42 -4.86
C GLU A 125 25.59 12.91 -4.55
N VAL A 126 24.78 13.51 -3.68
CA VAL A 126 24.97 14.90 -3.22
C VAL A 126 26.29 15.09 -2.46
N VAL A 127 26.68 14.12 -1.63
CA VAL A 127 27.96 14.16 -0.92
C VAL A 127 29.14 14.07 -1.89
N ASP A 128 29.04 13.21 -2.90
CA ASP A 128 30.07 13.06 -3.93
C ASP A 128 30.24 14.36 -4.73
N ILE A 129 29.14 14.94 -5.24
CA ILE A 129 29.16 16.23 -5.94
C ILE A 129 29.78 17.34 -5.10
N LYS A 130 29.46 17.38 -3.79
CA LYS A 130 30.03 18.39 -2.88
C LYS A 130 31.54 18.22 -2.73
N THR A 131 32.02 16.99 -2.73
CA THR A 131 33.45 16.66 -2.65
C THR A 131 34.16 17.11 -3.93
N GLU A 132 33.65 16.73 -5.10
CA GLU A 132 34.17 17.15 -6.40
C GLU A 132 34.22 18.68 -6.54
N LEU A 133 33.18 19.39 -6.09
CA LEU A 133 33.14 20.84 -6.14
C LEU A 133 34.20 21.49 -5.23
N SER A 134 34.49 20.87 -4.07
CA SER A 134 35.56 21.32 -3.19
C SER A 134 36.94 21.14 -3.82
N GLU A 135 37.17 20.03 -4.51
CA GLU A 135 38.42 19.77 -5.23
C GLU A 135 38.60 20.75 -6.39
N LEU A 136 37.55 20.97 -7.18
CA LEU A 136 37.56 21.93 -8.28
C LEU A 136 37.88 23.34 -7.78
N ARG A 137 37.28 23.75 -6.66
CA ARG A 137 37.57 25.04 -6.03
C ARG A 137 39.05 25.16 -5.67
N GLY A 138 39.64 24.12 -5.08
CA GLY A 138 41.07 24.09 -4.76
C GLY A 138 41.95 24.25 -6.01
N THR A 139 41.60 23.58 -7.11
CA THR A 139 42.28 23.75 -8.40
C THR A 139 42.19 25.18 -8.92
N VAL A 140 41.01 25.81 -8.85
CA VAL A 140 40.83 27.21 -9.27
C VAL A 140 41.65 28.17 -8.41
N GLU A 141 41.71 27.96 -7.09
CA GLU A 141 42.53 28.77 -6.19
C GLU A 141 44.03 28.67 -6.53
N ASN A 142 44.52 27.46 -6.83
CA ASN A 142 45.90 27.24 -7.27
C ASN A 142 46.20 27.94 -8.59
N LEU A 143 45.34 27.78 -9.61
CA LEU A 143 45.51 28.45 -10.90
C LEU A 143 45.50 29.97 -10.76
N THR A 144 44.63 30.51 -9.89
CA THR A 144 44.59 31.95 -9.61
C THR A 144 45.90 32.44 -9.00
N ARG A 145 46.50 31.66 -8.10
CA ARG A 145 47.80 31.97 -7.52
C ARG A 145 48.91 31.95 -8.57
N ASP A 146 48.93 30.92 -9.41
CA ASP A 146 49.95 30.76 -10.43
C ASP A 146 49.89 31.89 -11.48
N LEU A 147 48.67 32.32 -11.87
CA LEU A 147 48.47 33.51 -12.72
C LEU A 147 49.02 34.79 -12.09
N ARG A 148 48.86 34.99 -10.78
CA ARG A 148 49.44 36.16 -10.08
C ARG A 148 50.96 36.14 -10.09
N LEU A 149 51.55 34.96 -9.89
CA LEU A 149 53.02 34.80 -9.96
C LEU A 149 53.53 35.13 -11.35
N LEU A 150 52.87 34.64 -12.40
CA LEU A 150 53.23 34.93 -13.78
C LEU A 150 53.10 36.42 -14.10
N PHE A 151 52.03 37.08 -13.62
CA PHE A 151 51.83 38.50 -13.79
C PHE A 151 52.94 39.33 -13.14
N ASN A 152 53.31 39.00 -11.90
CA ASN A 152 54.42 39.67 -11.22
C ASN A 152 55.75 39.47 -11.94
N PHE A 153 56.03 38.24 -12.38
CA PHE A 153 57.22 37.95 -13.16
C PHE A 153 57.28 38.75 -14.47
N ASN A 154 56.13 38.94 -15.15
CA ASN A 154 56.07 39.77 -16.35
C ASN A 154 56.35 41.25 -16.04
N MET A 155 55.83 41.80 -14.94
CA MET A 155 56.15 43.17 -14.51
C MET A 155 57.65 43.33 -14.21
N ASP A 156 58.27 42.35 -13.54
CA ASP A 156 59.70 42.38 -13.25
C ASP A 156 60.53 42.38 -14.54
N LEU A 157 60.12 41.59 -15.54
CA LEU A 157 60.75 41.58 -16.86
C LEU A 157 60.58 42.90 -17.60
N GLU A 158 59.38 43.48 -17.59
CA GLU A 158 59.12 44.79 -18.20
C GLU A 158 60.01 45.88 -17.59
N SER A 159 60.13 45.91 -16.25
CA SER A 159 61.02 46.83 -15.54
C SER A 159 62.48 46.61 -15.93
N TYR A 160 62.95 45.36 -15.99
CA TYR A 160 64.32 45.04 -16.40
C TYR A 160 64.62 45.49 -17.83
N VAL A 161 63.67 45.30 -18.75
CA VAL A 161 63.81 45.74 -20.15
C VAL A 161 63.88 47.26 -20.22
N GLU A 162 63.04 47.97 -19.46
CA GLU A 162 63.07 49.44 -19.39
C GLU A 162 64.42 49.96 -18.88
N ASP A 163 64.98 49.36 -17.83
CA ASP A 163 66.30 49.72 -17.30
C ASP A 163 67.42 49.54 -18.34
N VAL A 164 67.42 48.41 -19.05
CA VAL A 164 68.43 48.10 -20.09
C VAL A 164 68.32 49.05 -21.28
N LEU A 165 67.11 49.36 -21.74
CA LEU A 165 66.89 50.24 -22.89
C LEU A 165 67.12 51.71 -22.52
N GLY A 166 66.68 52.15 -21.34
CA GLY A 166 66.87 53.51 -20.83
C GLY A 166 68.34 53.86 -20.58
N GLY A 167 69.13 52.91 -20.08
CA GLY A 167 70.58 53.09 -19.90
C GLY A 167 71.34 53.37 -21.20
N HIS A 168 70.89 52.78 -22.32
CA HIS A 168 71.51 52.96 -23.63
C HIS A 168 71.24 54.34 -24.26
N GLU A 169 70.16 55.04 -23.87
CA GLU A 169 69.88 56.40 -24.35
C GLU A 169 70.70 57.47 -23.64
N SER A 170 71.05 57.25 -22.37
CA SER A 170 71.95 58.13 -21.61
C SER A 170 73.41 58.06 -22.10
N GLU A 171 73.93 56.86 -22.42
CA GLU A 171 75.31 56.71 -22.90
C GLU A 171 75.57 57.22 -24.33
N ARG A 172 74.52 57.43 -25.14
CA ARG A 172 74.66 57.99 -26.50
C ARG A 172 74.62 59.52 -26.55
N ARG A 173 74.37 60.20 -25.42
CA ARG A 173 74.24 61.67 -25.34
C ARG A 173 75.46 62.40 -24.78
N ASP A 174 76.50 61.68 -24.36
CA ASP A 174 77.81 62.22 -23.94
C ASP A 174 78.88 62.05 -25.04
#